data_AF-A0A952REG9-F1
#
_entry.id   AF-A0A952REG9-F1
#
_cell.length_a   1.000
_cell.length_b   1.000
_cell.length_c   1.000
_cell.angle_alpha   90.00
_cell.angle_beta   90.00
_cell.angle_gamma   90.00
#
_symmetry.space_group_name_H-M   'P 1'
#
loop_
_entity.id
_entity.type
_entity.pdbx_description
1 polymer ?
#
loop_
_entity_poly.entity_id
_entity_poly.type
_entity_poly.pdbx_seq_one_letter_code
_entity_poly.pdbx_strand_id
1 'polypeptide(L)'
;MMNLRSFGIGSSLVVALLAIACSSASQRSGFATDKAPTEPGQGPGGIGGDSQVGDSIPTSECGINNTGDGDPEADYDGDGYPLKNDCNECNKTINKGARDIPGNGIDEDCSGTPDDEPESCDGATEIGDGYEAAAAMGLCKKSDGVSWGIINAKLVKPDGKKLTKLDGVGAASTFGTNKPREGSSLFVLSTGKAATFTAGGGGGLGGLVPPPSHGTPDGYPKESSSCTDVPDSPPSTKAYDGAALEVKIRVPSNAKSFSYQHFFLTEEFPRYVCSKYNDFFVTMMSPIPAGLPDGNIAFDSENNPIGVNSGLFRACKPGTYRIGDNGAGTQADREFACEDGVAALKGTGLDKNKPTGDPGGGGTGWLTTTAPVTPGEEITLLFAVWDSGDGALDTTVLIDDFKFSLEDSGTTATAPTDVK
;
A
#
# COMPACT_ATOMS: atom_id res chain seq x y z
N MET A 1 -30.01 -10.33 -62.91
CA MET A 1 -29.16 -11.16 -63.79
C MET A 1 -27.97 -11.66 -62.98
N MET A 2 -27.80 -12.99 -62.93
CA MET A 2 -26.58 -13.80 -62.67
C MET A 2 -25.52 -13.27 -61.68
N ASN A 3 -25.41 -13.89 -60.49
CA ASN A 3 -24.59 -15.09 -60.16
C ASN A 3 -23.07 -14.80 -60.06
N LEU A 4 -22.49 -14.93 -58.85
CA LEU A 4 -21.57 -16.03 -58.57
C LEU A 4 -21.32 -16.19 -57.06
N ARG A 5 -21.41 -17.45 -56.61
CA ARG A 5 -20.98 -17.96 -55.30
C ARG A 5 -19.47 -18.27 -55.37
N SER A 6 -18.75 -18.10 -54.26
CA SER A 6 -17.59 -18.93 -53.96
C SER A 6 -17.54 -19.26 -52.47
N PHE A 7 -17.58 -20.56 -52.20
CA PHE A 7 -17.31 -21.22 -50.93
C PHE A 7 -15.78 -21.24 -50.69
N GLY A 8 -15.36 -20.96 -49.47
CA GLY A 8 -14.03 -21.27 -48.95
C GLY A 8 -14.16 -22.07 -47.66
N ILE A 9 -13.80 -23.35 -47.72
CA ILE A 9 -13.83 -24.32 -46.63
C ILE A 9 -12.46 -24.33 -45.95
N GLY A 10 -12.48 -24.37 -44.62
CA GLY A 10 -11.57 -25.21 -43.82
C GLY A 10 -10.21 -24.62 -43.44
N SER A 11 -10.02 -24.40 -42.13
CA SER A 11 -9.15 -25.27 -41.33
C SER A 11 -9.30 -24.92 -39.84
N SER A 12 -9.93 -25.84 -39.10
CA SER A 12 -9.90 -25.89 -37.65
C SER A 12 -8.48 -26.26 -37.21
N LEU A 13 -7.81 -25.39 -36.48
CA LEU A 13 -6.60 -25.75 -35.74
C LEU A 13 -7.02 -26.18 -34.34
N VAL A 14 -7.05 -27.49 -34.12
CA VAL A 14 -7.17 -28.11 -32.81
C VAL A 14 -5.81 -27.96 -32.12
N VAL A 15 -5.71 -27.10 -31.12
CA VAL A 15 -4.56 -27.06 -30.22
C VAL A 15 -4.77 -28.17 -29.19
N ALA A 16 -3.98 -29.23 -29.32
CA ALA A 16 -3.94 -30.34 -28.39
C ALA A 16 -3.32 -29.89 -27.06
N LEU A 17 -4.05 -30.12 -25.97
CA LEU A 17 -3.53 -30.11 -24.61
C LEU A 17 -2.40 -31.14 -24.47
N LEU A 18 -1.19 -30.68 -24.09
CA LEU A 18 -0.23 -31.52 -23.37
C LEU A 18 -0.31 -31.18 -21.88
N ALA A 19 -1.00 -32.05 -21.14
CA ALA A 19 -0.85 -32.13 -19.69
C ALA A 19 0.46 -32.87 -19.39
N ILE A 20 1.45 -32.16 -18.84
CA ILE A 20 2.62 -32.79 -18.22
C ILE A 20 2.23 -33.06 -16.77
N ALA A 21 1.94 -34.33 -16.48
CA ALA A 21 1.77 -34.82 -15.12
C ALA A 21 3.16 -35.08 -14.52
N CYS A 22 3.56 -34.27 -13.53
CA CYS A 22 4.63 -34.65 -12.61
C CYS A 22 4.02 -35.51 -11.50
N SER A 23 4.17 -36.83 -11.62
CA SER A 23 3.92 -37.78 -10.54
C SER A 23 4.96 -37.61 -9.44
N SER A 24 4.48 -37.33 -8.24
CA SER A 24 5.25 -37.32 -6.99
C SER A 24 5.73 -38.73 -6.64
N ALA A 25 7.04 -38.93 -6.67
CA ALA A 25 7.69 -40.10 -6.10
C ALA A 25 8.32 -39.72 -4.76
N SER A 26 7.72 -40.22 -3.68
CA SER A 26 8.25 -40.16 -2.33
C SER A 26 9.56 -40.95 -2.23
N GLN A 27 10.65 -40.29 -1.83
CA GLN A 27 11.82 -40.97 -1.27
C GLN A 27 11.98 -40.47 0.17
N ARG A 28 11.43 -41.25 1.10
CA ARG A 28 11.82 -41.30 2.51
C ARG A 28 13.32 -41.65 2.57
N SER A 29 14.18 -40.75 3.06
CA SER A 29 15.44 -41.17 3.66
C SER A 29 15.25 -41.18 5.18
N GLY A 30 15.53 -42.33 5.77
CA GLY A 30 15.28 -42.59 7.19
C GLY A 30 16.34 -41.95 8.06
N PHE A 31 15.89 -41.17 9.05
CA PHE A 31 16.62 -40.96 10.29
C PHE A 31 15.92 -41.78 11.37
N ALA A 32 16.54 -42.90 11.73
CA ALA A 32 16.29 -43.60 12.97
C ALA A 32 17.57 -44.32 13.38
N THR A 33 18.19 -43.91 14.48
CA THR A 33 18.44 -44.80 15.61
C THR A 33 18.72 -43.97 16.87
N ASP A 34 18.05 -44.38 17.94
CA ASP A 34 18.12 -43.86 19.29
C ASP A 34 19.45 -44.18 19.97
N LYS A 35 20.03 -43.19 20.68
CA LYS A 35 20.64 -43.39 22.01
C LYS A 35 21.03 -42.06 22.66
N ALA A 36 20.56 -41.85 23.89
CA ALA A 36 21.13 -40.91 24.86
C ALA A 36 21.76 -41.71 26.03
N PRO A 37 22.42 -41.08 27.03
CA PRO A 37 23.62 -40.24 26.97
C PRO A 37 24.72 -40.75 27.95
N THR A 38 25.99 -40.39 27.78
CA THR A 38 26.98 -40.19 28.89
C THR A 38 28.36 -39.71 28.40
N GLU A 39 28.74 -38.52 28.90
CA GLU A 39 30.10 -38.01 29.20
C GLU A 39 31.08 -37.54 28.08
N PRO A 40 31.95 -36.55 28.40
CA PRO A 40 32.45 -35.55 27.44
C PRO A 40 33.82 -35.92 26.85
N GLY A 41 33.96 -35.72 25.55
CA GLY A 41 35.19 -35.93 24.79
C GLY A 41 35.45 -34.78 23.82
N GLN A 42 36.71 -34.36 23.78
CA GLN A 42 37.22 -33.08 23.33
C GLN A 42 37.74 -33.15 21.87
N GLY A 43 37.04 -32.52 20.92
CA GLY A 43 37.45 -32.06 19.56
C GLY A 43 38.05 -33.08 18.56
N PRO A 44 38.38 -32.68 17.30
CA PRO A 44 37.92 -31.51 16.52
C PRO A 44 37.43 -31.86 15.08
N GLY A 45 36.75 -30.91 14.41
CA GLY A 45 36.78 -30.74 12.94
C GLY A 45 35.81 -31.57 12.08
N GLY A 46 34.91 -30.89 11.37
CA GLY A 46 34.09 -31.48 10.30
C GLY A 46 33.08 -30.50 9.70
N ILE A 47 33.51 -29.78 8.66
CA ILE A 47 32.73 -28.87 7.81
C ILE A 47 32.01 -29.69 6.72
N GLY A 48 30.81 -29.27 6.30
CA GLY A 48 30.23 -29.74 5.03
C GLY A 48 28.77 -29.34 4.72
N GLY A 49 28.62 -28.41 3.76
CA GLY A 49 27.48 -28.23 2.83
C GLY A 49 26.64 -26.97 3.07
N ASP A 50 26.99 -25.78 2.58
CA ASP A 50 27.01 -25.28 1.19
C ASP A 50 25.71 -25.53 0.41
N SER A 51 24.95 -24.44 0.21
CA SER A 51 24.01 -24.27 -0.90
C SER A 51 23.96 -22.79 -1.32
N GLN A 52 25.03 -22.34 -1.98
CA GLN A 52 25.03 -21.45 -3.17
C GLN A 52 23.88 -20.43 -3.33
N VAL A 53 24.12 -19.18 -2.90
CA VAL A 53 23.78 -17.95 -3.65
C VAL A 53 24.97 -16.99 -3.52
N GLY A 54 25.47 -16.48 -4.65
CA GLY A 54 26.86 -16.03 -4.78
C GLY A 54 27.16 -14.59 -4.38
N ASP A 55 28.15 -14.44 -3.50
CA ASP A 55 29.46 -13.81 -3.76
C ASP A 55 30.41 -14.42 -2.71
N SER A 56 31.37 -15.23 -3.11
CA SER A 56 32.14 -16.07 -2.17
C SER A 56 33.20 -15.24 -1.45
N ILE A 57 32.81 -14.65 -0.34
CA ILE A 57 33.70 -14.07 0.68
C ILE A 57 34.51 -15.22 1.30
N PRO A 58 35.84 -15.10 1.47
CA PRO A 58 36.64 -16.16 2.06
C PRO A 58 36.10 -16.52 3.46
N THR A 59 35.65 -17.77 3.63
CA THR A 59 35.11 -18.32 4.89
C THR A 59 36.12 -18.32 6.05
N SER A 60 37.35 -17.84 5.83
CA SER A 60 38.37 -17.66 6.86
C SER A 60 38.31 -16.28 7.52
N GLU A 61 37.58 -15.33 6.95
CA GLU A 61 37.40 -13.97 7.50
C GLU A 61 35.98 -13.72 8.00
N CYS A 62 34.97 -14.41 7.45
CA CYS A 62 33.60 -14.37 7.94
C CYS A 62 33.23 -15.63 8.73
N GLY A 63 32.50 -15.47 9.84
CA GLY A 63 32.08 -16.58 10.71
C GLY A 63 30.59 -16.53 11.03
N ILE A 64 29.87 -17.63 10.76
CA ILE A 64 28.50 -17.85 11.24
C ILE A 64 28.58 -17.96 12.77
N ASN A 65 28.16 -16.92 13.50
CA ASN A 65 28.27 -16.80 14.98
C ASN A 65 29.70 -16.59 15.52
N ASN A 66 30.45 -15.64 14.96
CA ASN A 66 31.82 -15.25 15.31
C ASN A 66 32.21 -15.59 16.76
N THR A 67 33.06 -16.61 16.91
CA THR A 67 33.38 -17.28 18.16
C THR A 67 34.33 -16.44 19.03
N GLY A 68 33.88 -15.26 19.46
CA GLY A 68 34.43 -14.53 20.60
C GLY A 68 35.79 -13.85 20.42
N ASP A 69 36.35 -13.76 19.21
CA ASP A 69 37.65 -13.12 18.95
C ASP A 69 37.67 -12.06 17.82
N GLY A 70 36.55 -11.84 17.12
CA GLY A 70 36.38 -10.77 16.13
C GLY A 70 36.22 -9.36 16.73
N ASP A 71 36.59 -8.33 15.97
CA ASP A 71 36.32 -6.92 16.32
C ASP A 71 34.80 -6.66 16.23
N PRO A 72 34.11 -6.24 17.31
CA PRO A 72 32.67 -5.97 17.29
C PRO A 72 32.22 -4.88 16.32
N GLU A 73 33.14 -4.07 15.81
CA GLU A 73 32.90 -3.03 14.80
C GLU A 73 33.31 -3.45 13.38
N ALA A 74 33.87 -4.65 13.20
CA ALA A 74 34.14 -5.19 11.88
C ALA A 74 32.83 -5.58 11.17
N ASP A 75 32.82 -5.40 9.86
CA ASP A 75 31.77 -5.78 8.92
C ASP A 75 32.48 -6.57 7.81
N TYR A 76 32.44 -7.89 7.93
CA TYR A 76 33.20 -8.84 7.11
C TYR A 76 32.50 -9.17 5.81
N ASP A 77 31.16 -9.12 5.74
CA ASP A 77 30.47 -9.27 4.47
C ASP A 77 30.28 -7.97 3.70
N GLY A 78 30.33 -6.82 4.36
CA GLY A 78 30.22 -5.50 3.76
C GLY A 78 28.77 -5.10 3.46
N ASP A 79 27.81 -5.55 4.28
CA ASP A 79 26.41 -5.16 4.19
C ASP A 79 26.07 -3.86 4.97
N GLY A 80 27.05 -3.32 5.70
CA GLY A 80 26.93 -2.10 6.50
C GLY A 80 26.51 -2.34 7.95
N TYR A 81 26.33 -3.59 8.38
CA TYR A 81 26.07 -3.97 9.75
C TYR A 81 27.33 -4.62 10.34
N PRO A 82 27.87 -4.07 11.44
CA PRO A 82 29.03 -4.69 12.08
C PRO A 82 28.61 -5.89 12.94
N LEU A 83 29.58 -6.72 13.31
CA LEU A 83 29.44 -7.97 14.05
C LEU A 83 28.52 -7.93 15.26
N LYS A 84 28.49 -6.82 16.01
CA LYS A 84 27.57 -6.68 17.16
C LYS A 84 26.09 -6.63 16.78
N ASN A 85 25.77 -6.39 15.51
CA ASN A 85 24.44 -6.25 14.91
C ASN A 85 24.23 -7.24 13.74
N ASP A 86 25.15 -8.15 13.49
CA ASP A 86 25.07 -9.13 12.43
C ASP A 86 25.39 -10.53 12.98
N CYS A 87 24.40 -11.42 12.93
CA CYS A 87 24.50 -12.79 13.38
C CYS A 87 25.10 -13.73 12.31
N ASN A 88 25.24 -13.27 11.06
CA ASN A 88 25.84 -14.00 9.95
C ASN A 88 26.63 -13.10 8.99
N GLU A 89 27.85 -12.78 9.41
CA GLU A 89 28.89 -12.04 8.69
C GLU A 89 29.39 -12.66 7.36
N CYS A 90 28.77 -13.74 6.89
CA CYS A 90 28.99 -14.31 5.56
C CYS A 90 27.79 -14.09 4.62
N ASN A 91 26.71 -13.43 5.06
CA ASN A 91 25.48 -13.27 4.32
C ASN A 91 24.81 -11.91 4.57
N LYS A 92 25.02 -11.02 3.61
CA LYS A 92 24.49 -9.64 3.54
C LYS A 92 22.98 -9.46 3.69
N THR A 93 22.21 -10.54 3.69
CA THR A 93 20.75 -10.53 3.83
C THR A 93 20.28 -10.92 5.22
N ILE A 94 21.21 -11.27 6.12
CA ILE A 94 20.97 -11.61 7.51
C ILE A 94 21.76 -10.59 8.33
N ASN A 95 21.06 -9.72 9.04
CA ASN A 95 21.62 -8.68 9.92
C ASN A 95 20.46 -8.02 10.65
N LYS A 96 20.74 -7.23 11.68
CA LYS A 96 19.71 -6.55 12.48
C LYS A 96 18.78 -5.62 11.69
N GLY A 97 19.18 -5.20 10.50
CA GLY A 97 18.36 -4.41 9.59
C GLY A 97 17.45 -5.22 8.68
N ALA A 98 17.61 -6.53 8.59
CA ALA A 98 16.85 -7.37 7.69
C ALA A 98 15.45 -7.62 8.25
N ARG A 99 14.51 -8.00 7.38
CA ARG A 99 13.20 -8.52 7.78
C ARG A 99 13.20 -10.03 7.69
N ASP A 100 12.56 -10.72 8.62
CA ASP A 100 12.36 -12.17 8.48
C ASP A 100 11.48 -12.52 7.28
N ILE A 101 11.84 -13.63 6.64
CA ILE A 101 11.12 -14.25 5.54
C ILE A 101 10.12 -15.27 6.12
N PRO A 102 8.81 -15.00 6.06
CA PRO A 102 7.84 -15.80 6.80
C PRO A 102 7.89 -17.30 6.49
N GLY A 103 8.09 -18.09 7.55
CA GLY A 103 8.00 -19.55 7.57
C GLY A 103 9.24 -20.27 7.04
N ASN A 104 10.38 -19.59 6.89
CA ASN A 104 11.62 -20.24 6.45
C ASN A 104 12.46 -20.80 7.62
N GLY A 105 12.15 -20.42 8.87
CA GLY A 105 12.86 -20.87 10.07
C GLY A 105 14.27 -20.32 10.24
N ILE A 106 14.62 -19.24 9.53
CA ILE A 106 15.88 -18.51 9.65
C ILE A 106 15.59 -17.19 10.39
N ASP A 107 16.53 -16.78 11.24
CA ASP A 107 16.53 -15.49 11.93
C ASP A 107 17.31 -14.51 11.05
N GLU A 108 16.63 -13.82 10.13
CA GLU A 108 17.28 -12.84 9.27
C GLU A 108 17.58 -11.56 10.03
N ASP A 109 16.68 -11.14 10.93
CA ASP A 109 16.77 -9.86 11.64
C ASP A 109 17.62 -9.91 12.93
N CYS A 110 18.25 -11.06 13.19
CA CYS A 110 19.12 -11.32 14.34
C CYS A 110 18.44 -10.97 15.69
N SER A 111 17.12 -11.12 15.78
CA SER A 111 16.35 -10.96 17.02
C SER A 111 16.64 -12.06 18.04
N GLY A 112 17.20 -13.18 17.59
CA GLY A 112 17.37 -14.42 18.34
C GLY A 112 16.20 -15.38 18.20
N THR A 113 15.16 -15.03 17.42
CA THR A 113 13.99 -15.87 17.18
C THR A 113 13.59 -15.79 15.69
N PRO A 114 13.67 -16.89 14.93
CA PRO A 114 13.17 -16.92 13.56
C PRO A 114 11.67 -16.61 13.47
N ASP A 115 11.28 -15.93 12.38
CA ASP A 115 9.89 -15.68 11.99
C ASP A 115 9.09 -14.86 13.03
N ASP A 116 9.71 -13.85 13.65
CA ASP A 116 9.14 -13.13 14.81
C ASP A 116 8.58 -11.73 14.49
N GLU A 117 8.43 -11.41 13.20
CA GLU A 117 7.96 -10.09 12.78
C GLU A 117 6.56 -9.76 13.35
N PRO A 118 6.33 -8.51 13.78
CA PRO A 118 5.08 -8.14 14.45
C PRO A 118 3.92 -8.06 13.44
N GLU A 119 2.98 -9.01 13.53
CA GLU A 119 1.81 -9.12 12.62
C GLU A 119 0.45 -8.82 13.30
N SER A 120 0.43 -8.16 14.47
CA SER A 120 -0.84 -7.90 15.21
C SER A 120 -0.80 -6.64 16.08
N CYS A 121 -0.23 -5.56 15.56
CA CYS A 121 -0.11 -4.29 16.31
C CYS A 121 -1.34 -3.37 16.18
N ASP A 122 -2.34 -3.78 15.40
CA ASP A 122 -3.39 -2.90 14.88
C ASP A 122 -4.69 -2.93 15.71
N GLY A 123 -4.61 -3.37 16.97
CA GLY A 123 -5.76 -3.53 17.86
C GLY A 123 -6.37 -2.23 18.42
N ALA A 124 -5.91 -1.06 17.97
CA ALA A 124 -6.41 0.23 18.45
C ALA A 124 -7.83 0.49 17.93
N THR A 125 -8.77 0.77 18.84
CA THR A 125 -10.17 1.10 18.47
C THR A 125 -10.37 2.58 18.12
N GLU A 126 -9.40 3.43 18.49
CA GLU A 126 -9.34 4.85 18.16
C GLU A 126 -7.87 5.19 17.86
N ILE A 127 -7.64 6.12 16.92
CA ILE A 127 -6.29 6.58 16.58
C ILE A 127 -5.99 7.85 17.36
N GLY A 128 -5.08 7.74 18.34
CA GLY A 128 -4.57 8.84 19.15
C GLY A 128 -3.25 9.41 18.64
N ASP A 129 -2.43 8.60 17.96
CA ASP A 129 -1.15 9.03 17.40
C ASP A 129 -0.81 8.44 16.02
N GLY A 130 0.31 8.90 15.45
CA GLY A 130 0.75 8.46 14.13
C GLY A 130 1.23 7.01 14.08
N TYR A 131 1.69 6.44 15.19
CA TYR A 131 2.10 5.04 15.22
C TYR A 131 0.87 4.13 15.23
N GLU A 132 -0.18 4.46 15.98
CA GLU A 132 -1.45 3.72 15.91
C GLU A 132 -2.05 3.78 14.50
N ALA A 133 -1.92 4.91 13.80
CA ALA A 133 -2.34 5.04 12.41
C ALA A 133 -1.52 4.16 11.44
N ALA A 134 -0.20 4.09 11.63
CA ALA A 134 0.67 3.22 10.84
C ALA A 134 0.43 1.73 11.16
N ALA A 135 0.17 1.40 12.43
CA ALA A 135 -0.22 0.07 12.85
C ALA A 135 -1.53 -0.38 12.17
N ALA A 136 -2.53 0.52 12.08
CA ALA A 136 -3.82 0.25 11.44
C ALA A 136 -3.76 -0.01 9.92
N MET A 137 -2.61 0.17 9.27
CA MET A 137 -2.38 -0.24 7.88
C MET A 137 -1.44 -1.45 7.74
N GLY A 138 -1.08 -2.10 8.85
CA GLY A 138 -0.15 -3.25 8.88
C GLY A 138 1.32 -2.91 9.11
N LEU A 139 1.70 -1.63 9.31
CA LEU A 139 3.09 -1.24 9.55
C LEU A 139 3.41 -1.18 11.05
N CYS A 140 3.86 -2.31 11.60
CA CYS A 140 3.99 -2.51 13.04
C CYS A 140 5.36 -2.22 13.67
N LYS A 141 6.46 -2.58 13.00
CA LYS A 141 7.78 -2.57 13.66
C LYS A 141 8.26 -1.14 13.90
N LYS A 142 8.74 -0.84 15.11
CA LYS A 142 9.48 0.40 15.43
C LYS A 142 10.97 0.13 15.26
N SER A 143 11.68 1.07 14.65
CA SER A 143 13.14 1.01 14.59
C SER A 143 13.73 1.32 15.98
N ASP A 144 14.73 0.55 16.40
CA ASP A 144 15.51 0.84 17.61
C ASP A 144 16.72 1.76 17.35
N GLY A 145 16.82 2.31 16.14
CA GLY A 145 17.96 3.09 15.69
C GLY A 145 18.99 2.26 14.90
N VAL A 146 18.92 0.93 14.95
CA VAL A 146 19.67 0.01 14.09
C VAL A 146 18.69 -0.75 13.19
N SER A 147 17.69 -1.41 13.76
CA SER A 147 16.74 -2.25 13.03
C SER A 147 15.90 -1.48 12.02
N TRP A 148 15.30 -2.20 11.08
CA TRP A 148 14.27 -1.63 10.22
C TRP A 148 13.02 -1.24 11.03
N GLY A 149 12.15 -0.44 10.41
CA GLY A 149 10.84 -0.08 10.95
C GLY A 149 10.59 1.43 11.02
N ILE A 150 9.50 1.79 11.68
CA ILE A 150 9.08 3.18 11.87
C ILE A 150 10.10 3.90 12.76
N ILE A 151 10.73 4.93 12.21
CA ILE A 151 11.59 5.87 12.95
C ILE A 151 10.71 6.91 13.65
N ASN A 152 9.70 7.42 12.94
CA ASN A 152 8.78 8.43 13.45
C ASN A 152 7.48 8.42 12.65
N ALA A 153 6.34 8.62 13.32
CA ALA A 153 5.04 8.73 12.67
C ALA A 153 4.24 9.91 13.28
N LYS A 154 3.61 10.73 12.43
CA LYS A 154 2.87 11.93 12.84
C LYS A 154 1.57 12.10 12.06
N LEU A 155 0.53 12.50 12.78
CA LEU A 155 -0.70 13.01 12.19
C LEU A 155 -0.54 14.50 11.88
N VAL A 156 -0.69 14.84 10.61
CA VAL A 156 -0.44 16.17 10.05
C VAL A 156 -1.57 16.58 9.10
N LYS A 157 -1.55 17.84 8.68
CA LYS A 157 -2.31 18.29 7.52
C LYS A 157 -1.57 17.91 6.23
N PRO A 158 -2.23 17.95 5.07
CA PRO A 158 -1.58 17.70 3.79
C PRO A 158 -0.38 18.60 3.47
N ASP A 159 -0.28 19.80 4.06
CA ASP A 159 0.91 20.67 3.95
C ASP A 159 2.02 20.38 4.99
N GLY A 160 1.94 19.26 5.70
CA GLY A 160 2.88 18.86 6.75
C GLY A 160 2.75 19.64 8.06
N LYS A 161 1.84 20.61 8.16
CA LYS A 161 1.61 21.33 9.43
C LYS A 161 0.88 20.43 10.43
N LYS A 162 1.00 20.78 11.72
CA LYS A 162 0.34 20.04 12.80
C LYS A 162 -1.17 19.94 12.58
N LEU A 163 -1.69 18.71 12.68
CA LEU A 163 -3.12 18.44 12.76
C LEU A 163 -3.61 18.70 14.19
N THR A 164 -4.65 19.53 14.34
CA THR A 164 -5.16 19.95 15.66
C THR A 164 -6.44 19.26 16.09
N LYS A 165 -7.14 18.62 15.15
CA LYS A 165 -8.34 17.81 15.37
C LYS A 165 -8.20 16.52 14.59
N LEU A 166 -8.57 15.41 15.21
CA LEU A 166 -8.44 14.07 14.61
C LEU A 166 -9.76 13.59 13.99
N ASP A 167 -10.70 14.49 13.72
CA ASP A 167 -12.01 14.12 13.17
C ASP A 167 -11.87 13.31 11.86
N GLY A 168 -10.90 13.66 11.01
CA GLY A 168 -10.60 13.00 9.74
C GLY A 168 -9.62 11.81 9.82
N VAL A 169 -9.31 11.30 11.02
CA VAL A 169 -8.38 10.17 11.22
C VAL A 169 -9.06 9.10 12.08
N GLY A 170 -9.00 7.84 11.66
CA GLY A 170 -9.62 6.75 12.42
C GLY A 170 -9.10 5.37 12.05
N ALA A 171 -9.58 4.37 12.79
CA ALA A 171 -9.39 2.96 12.52
C ALA A 171 -10.76 2.26 12.55
N ALA A 172 -10.94 1.25 11.69
CA ALA A 172 -12.22 0.54 11.62
C ALA A 172 -12.05 -0.95 11.33
N SER A 173 -12.69 -1.82 12.11
CA SER A 173 -12.75 -3.26 11.81
C SER A 173 -13.66 -3.61 10.63
N THR A 174 -14.43 -2.63 10.15
CA THR A 174 -15.24 -2.70 8.92
C THR A 174 -15.62 -1.28 8.46
N PHE A 175 -15.68 -1.06 7.16
CA PHE A 175 -16.21 0.17 6.55
C PHE A 175 -17.27 -0.19 5.52
N GLY A 176 -18.55 -0.15 5.94
CA GLY A 176 -19.62 -0.78 5.18
C GLY A 176 -19.36 -2.29 5.04
N THR A 177 -19.34 -2.80 3.80
CA THR A 177 -18.94 -4.19 3.51
C THR A 177 -17.44 -4.42 3.44
N ASN A 178 -16.63 -3.36 3.44
CA ASN A 178 -15.17 -3.46 3.31
C ASN A 178 -14.57 -3.88 4.66
N LYS A 179 -13.71 -4.88 4.63
CA LYS A 179 -13.03 -5.42 5.80
C LYS A 179 -11.52 -5.19 5.68
N PRO A 180 -10.79 -5.26 6.80
CA PRO A 180 -9.33 -5.34 6.78
C PRO A 180 -8.85 -6.39 5.78
N ARG A 181 -7.84 -6.01 5.00
CA ARG A 181 -7.10 -6.78 4.00
C ARG A 181 -5.94 -7.56 4.63
N GLU A 182 -5.53 -7.12 5.81
CA GLU A 182 -4.55 -7.70 6.73
C GLU A 182 -5.03 -7.37 8.16
N GLY A 183 -4.55 -8.08 9.19
CA GLY A 183 -4.83 -7.71 10.57
C GLY A 183 -6.32 -7.67 10.95
N SER A 184 -6.66 -6.70 11.78
CA SER A 184 -7.96 -6.54 12.45
C SER A 184 -8.64 -5.18 12.22
N SER A 185 -7.93 -4.23 11.61
CA SER A 185 -8.37 -2.85 11.43
C SER A 185 -7.98 -2.29 10.05
N LEU A 186 -8.75 -1.32 9.58
CA LEU A 186 -8.46 -0.48 8.42
C LEU A 186 -8.00 0.89 8.93
N PHE A 187 -6.94 1.44 8.38
CA PHE A 187 -6.65 2.86 8.56
C PHE A 187 -7.61 3.70 7.71
N VAL A 188 -8.22 4.72 8.31
CA VAL A 188 -9.21 5.58 7.67
C VAL A 188 -8.73 7.03 7.71
N LEU A 189 -8.51 7.61 6.53
CA LEU A 189 -8.37 9.04 6.32
C LEU A 189 -9.66 9.59 5.72
N SER A 190 -10.14 10.72 6.22
CA SER A 190 -11.38 11.33 5.73
C SER A 190 -11.30 12.85 5.73
N THR A 191 -11.95 13.48 4.76
CA THR A 191 -12.25 14.93 4.75
C THR A 191 -13.53 15.25 5.52
N GLY A 192 -14.18 14.21 6.06
CA GLY A 192 -15.27 14.32 7.02
C GLY A 192 -14.87 13.72 8.36
N LYS A 193 -15.77 12.92 8.93
CA LYS A 193 -15.51 12.16 10.16
C LYS A 193 -15.11 10.72 9.86
N ALA A 194 -13.87 10.37 10.18
CA ALA A 194 -13.36 9.00 10.08
C ALA A 194 -13.95 8.05 11.15
N ALA A 195 -14.36 8.56 12.32
CA ALA A 195 -14.82 7.76 13.46
C ALA A 195 -16.33 7.41 13.46
N THR A 196 -17.16 8.04 12.62
CA THR A 196 -18.61 7.84 12.65
C THR A 196 -19.08 6.86 11.59
N PHE A 197 -18.84 5.58 11.81
CA PHE A 197 -19.61 4.51 11.15
C PHE A 197 -20.01 3.45 12.17
N THR A 198 -21.00 3.77 13.00
CA THR A 198 -21.71 2.74 13.77
C THR A 198 -22.72 2.05 12.85
N ALA A 199 -22.64 0.72 12.77
CA ALA A 199 -23.65 -0.10 12.12
C ALA A 199 -25.05 0.31 12.60
N GLY A 200 -25.86 0.87 11.69
CA GLY A 200 -27.24 1.29 11.96
C GLY A 200 -27.50 2.80 12.04
N GLY A 201 -26.47 3.65 11.98
CA GLY A 201 -26.64 5.10 11.86
C GLY A 201 -26.70 5.55 10.40
N GLY A 202 -27.89 5.71 9.83
CA GLY A 202 -28.04 6.39 8.55
C GLY A 202 -27.58 7.85 8.66
N GLY A 203 -26.39 8.14 8.14
CA GLY A 203 -25.84 9.48 7.93
C GLY A 203 -24.62 9.29 7.04
N GLY A 204 -24.53 10.05 5.96
CA GLY A 204 -23.37 10.03 5.05
C GLY A 204 -22.09 10.44 5.75
N LEU A 205 -21.05 10.68 4.98
CA LEU A 205 -19.84 11.27 5.51
C LEU A 205 -20.25 12.62 6.15
N GLY A 206 -20.09 12.67 7.46
CA GLY A 206 -20.67 13.73 8.28
C GLY A 206 -19.77 14.96 8.23
N GLY A 207 -20.09 15.89 7.33
CA GLY A 207 -19.32 17.11 7.13
C GLY A 207 -18.99 17.86 8.43
N LEU A 208 -17.74 18.26 8.54
CA LEU A 208 -17.28 19.21 9.54
C LEU A 208 -17.77 20.61 9.13
N VAL A 209 -17.94 21.54 10.09
CA VAL A 209 -18.10 22.95 9.72
C VAL A 209 -16.79 23.36 9.03
N PRO A 210 -16.81 23.90 7.78
CA PRO A 210 -15.62 24.01 6.97
C PRO A 210 -14.54 24.78 7.76
N PRO A 211 -13.44 24.10 8.14
CA PRO A 211 -12.36 24.72 8.87
C PRO A 211 -11.66 25.73 7.96
N PRO A 212 -10.76 26.56 8.51
CA PRO A 212 -9.91 27.39 7.68
C PRO A 212 -9.16 26.52 6.67
N SER A 213 -9.13 26.98 5.41
CA SER A 213 -8.37 26.31 4.35
C SER A 213 -6.92 26.10 4.77
N HIS A 214 -6.32 25.01 4.31
CA HIS A 214 -4.90 24.70 4.52
C HIS A 214 -4.16 24.58 3.18
N GLY A 215 -2.84 24.39 3.24
CA GLY A 215 -2.06 24.11 2.03
C GLY A 215 -2.13 22.63 1.62
N THR A 216 -1.65 22.33 0.44
CA THR A 216 -1.49 20.97 -0.10
C THR A 216 -0.02 20.57 -0.13
N PRO A 217 0.31 19.31 -0.45
CA PRO A 217 1.67 18.92 -0.79
C PRO A 217 2.23 19.75 -1.95
N ASP A 218 3.56 19.86 -2.01
CA ASP A 218 4.24 20.66 -3.03
C ASP A 218 3.86 20.19 -4.45
N GLY A 219 3.52 21.16 -5.31
CA GLY A 219 3.11 20.92 -6.69
C GLY A 219 1.64 20.56 -6.88
N TYR A 220 0.84 20.44 -5.82
CA TYR A 220 -0.61 20.25 -5.90
C TYR A 220 -1.38 21.57 -5.81
N PRO A 221 -2.62 21.64 -6.34
CA PRO A 221 -3.36 20.58 -7.06
C PRO A 221 -2.79 20.30 -8.46
N LYS A 222 -2.93 19.06 -8.93
CA LYS A 222 -2.59 18.63 -10.30
C LYS A 222 -3.82 18.07 -10.96
N GLU A 223 -4.30 18.75 -12.00
CA GLU A 223 -5.48 18.27 -12.69
C GLU A 223 -5.23 17.03 -13.53
N SER A 224 -6.29 16.25 -13.67
CA SER A 224 -6.30 15.07 -14.52
C SER A 224 -6.34 15.48 -15.99
N SER A 225 -5.54 14.82 -16.80
CA SER A 225 -5.61 14.88 -18.26
C SER A 225 -6.91 14.30 -18.83
N SER A 226 -7.71 13.59 -18.01
CA SER A 226 -8.99 12.99 -18.41
C SER A 226 -10.13 14.00 -18.60
N CYS A 227 -9.95 15.27 -18.23
CA CYS A 227 -11.00 16.29 -18.23
C CYS A 227 -11.08 17.14 -19.51
N THR A 228 -10.64 16.60 -20.64
CA THR A 228 -10.67 17.32 -21.93
C THR A 228 -12.06 17.53 -22.51
N ASP A 229 -13.06 16.77 -22.03
CA ASP A 229 -14.47 16.83 -22.41
C ASP A 229 -15.26 17.95 -21.70
N VAL A 230 -14.75 18.50 -20.59
CA VAL A 230 -15.34 19.63 -19.87
C VAL A 230 -14.42 20.86 -20.02
N PRO A 231 -14.79 21.85 -20.85
CA PRO A 231 -14.02 23.10 -20.97
C PRO A 231 -13.96 23.85 -19.63
N ASP A 232 -12.88 24.59 -19.37
CA ASP A 232 -12.76 25.52 -18.24
C ASP A 232 -13.09 24.90 -16.85
N SER A 233 -12.55 23.72 -16.55
CA SER A 233 -12.62 23.07 -15.24
C SER A 233 -11.29 23.18 -14.45
N PRO A 234 -10.85 24.38 -14.02
CA PRO A 234 -9.60 24.49 -13.28
C PRO A 234 -9.70 23.83 -11.89
N PRO A 235 -8.58 23.31 -11.36
CA PRO A 235 -8.54 22.81 -9.98
C PRO A 235 -8.84 23.95 -9.01
N SER A 236 -9.45 23.63 -7.87
CA SER A 236 -9.41 24.54 -6.72
C SER A 236 -8.00 24.58 -6.14
N THR A 237 -7.45 25.79 -5.93
CA THR A 237 -6.22 25.98 -5.13
C THR A 237 -6.47 26.01 -3.63
N LYS A 238 -7.73 25.85 -3.21
CA LYS A 238 -8.14 25.83 -1.80
C LYS A 238 -8.42 24.40 -1.38
N ALA A 239 -7.74 23.98 -0.31
CA ALA A 239 -7.95 22.70 0.34
C ALA A 239 -8.60 22.89 1.72
N TYR A 240 -9.55 22.01 2.02
CA TYR A 240 -10.34 21.96 3.24
C TYR A 240 -10.29 20.56 3.85
N ASP A 241 -10.58 20.49 5.14
CA ASP A 241 -10.73 19.25 5.92
C ASP A 241 -9.63 18.19 5.78
N GLY A 242 -8.43 18.58 5.35
CA GLY A 242 -7.39 17.63 5.05
C GLY A 242 -6.75 17.01 6.29
N ALA A 243 -6.54 15.70 6.20
CA ALA A 243 -5.83 14.89 7.17
C ALA A 243 -4.76 14.07 6.45
N ALA A 244 -3.65 13.85 7.14
CA ALA A 244 -2.54 13.08 6.61
C ALA A 244 -1.76 12.35 7.70
N LEU A 245 -1.13 11.24 7.30
CA LEU A 245 -0.15 10.51 8.08
C LEU A 245 1.22 10.64 7.42
N GLU A 246 2.17 11.23 8.13
CA GLU A 246 3.60 11.25 7.80
C GLU A 246 4.31 10.11 8.55
N VAL A 247 4.94 9.18 7.83
CA VAL A 247 5.73 8.08 8.42
C VAL A 247 7.14 8.12 7.86
N LYS A 248 8.14 8.28 8.72
CA LYS A 248 9.54 8.06 8.41
C LYS A 248 9.93 6.63 8.79
N ILE A 249 10.47 5.89 7.84
CA ILE A 249 10.71 4.45 7.93
C ILE A 249 12.17 4.17 7.55
N ARG A 250 12.83 3.27 8.27
CA ARG A 250 14.01 2.58 7.76
C ARG A 250 13.56 1.33 7.01
N VAL A 251 13.86 1.27 5.72
CA VAL A 251 13.56 0.13 4.85
C VAL A 251 14.39 -1.08 5.33
N PRO A 252 13.82 -2.30 5.35
CA PRO A 252 14.62 -3.50 5.63
C PRO A 252 15.84 -3.61 4.72
N SER A 253 16.97 -4.06 5.25
CA SER A 253 18.23 -4.22 4.50
C SER A 253 18.15 -5.27 3.38
N ASN A 254 17.12 -6.11 3.39
CA ASN A 254 16.84 -7.12 2.37
C ASN A 254 15.62 -6.80 1.48
N ALA A 255 14.90 -5.68 1.71
CA ALA A 255 13.72 -5.29 0.93
C ALA A 255 14.07 -4.38 -0.25
N LYS A 256 13.48 -4.66 -1.42
CA LYS A 256 13.69 -3.91 -2.68
C LYS A 256 12.45 -3.18 -3.16
N SER A 257 11.28 -3.48 -2.61
CA SER A 257 10.05 -2.74 -2.86
C SER A 257 9.13 -2.80 -1.65
N PHE A 258 8.11 -1.95 -1.66
CA PHE A 258 6.96 -2.11 -0.76
C PHE A 258 5.67 -1.92 -1.54
N SER A 259 4.57 -2.39 -0.96
CA SER A 259 3.23 -2.15 -1.44
C SER A 259 2.28 -1.85 -0.29
N TYR A 260 1.18 -1.19 -0.60
CA TYR A 260 0.03 -1.05 0.29
C TYR A 260 -1.24 -1.00 -0.55
N GLN A 261 -2.37 -1.35 0.07
CA GLN A 261 -3.68 -1.27 -0.54
C GLN A 261 -4.41 -0.01 -0.09
N HIS A 262 -5.17 0.60 -0.98
CA HIS A 262 -6.04 1.72 -0.65
C HIS A 262 -7.35 1.70 -1.44
N PHE A 263 -8.39 2.31 -0.89
CA PHE A 263 -9.69 2.47 -1.53
C PHE A 263 -10.20 3.89 -1.33
N PHE A 264 -10.20 4.68 -2.41
CA PHE A 264 -10.72 6.04 -2.44
C PHE A 264 -12.24 6.01 -2.68
N LEU A 265 -12.99 6.68 -1.82
CA LEU A 265 -14.45 6.77 -1.78
C LEU A 265 -14.84 8.24 -1.65
N THR A 266 -15.73 8.76 -2.49
CA THR A 266 -16.08 10.19 -2.52
C THR A 266 -17.56 10.39 -2.72
N GLU A 267 -18.12 11.41 -2.05
CA GLU A 267 -19.48 11.88 -2.29
C GLU A 267 -19.58 12.77 -3.53
N GLU A 268 -18.50 13.37 -4.03
CA GLU A 268 -18.55 14.27 -5.19
C GLU A 268 -18.79 13.53 -6.52
N PHE A 269 -18.41 12.26 -6.59
CA PHE A 269 -18.75 11.41 -7.73
C PHE A 269 -20.27 11.16 -7.82
N PRO A 270 -20.85 11.05 -9.04
CA PRO A 270 -20.25 11.33 -10.35
C PRO A 270 -20.36 12.81 -10.76
N ARG A 271 -21.17 13.60 -10.05
CA ARG A 271 -21.63 14.91 -10.53
C ARG A 271 -20.50 15.90 -10.77
N TYR A 272 -19.48 15.85 -9.93
CA TYR A 272 -18.41 16.83 -9.85
C TYR A 272 -17.09 16.34 -10.45
N VAL A 273 -17.10 15.20 -11.14
CA VAL A 273 -16.02 14.83 -12.06
C VAL A 273 -15.77 16.00 -13.02
N CYS A 274 -14.50 16.33 -13.22
CA CYS A 274 -14.02 17.46 -14.00
C CYS A 274 -14.60 18.80 -13.53
N SER A 275 -14.52 19.05 -12.22
CA SER A 275 -14.84 20.33 -11.61
C SER A 275 -13.77 20.72 -10.59
N LYS A 276 -13.86 21.94 -10.06
CA LYS A 276 -12.97 22.43 -9.00
C LYS A 276 -13.10 21.66 -7.67
N TYR A 277 -14.13 20.82 -7.53
CA TYR A 277 -14.37 19.94 -6.39
C TYR A 277 -13.74 18.55 -6.60
N ASN A 278 -12.51 18.54 -7.09
CA ASN A 278 -11.74 17.32 -7.27
C ASN A 278 -10.96 17.07 -5.99
N ASP A 279 -11.56 16.34 -5.06
CA ASP A 279 -10.84 15.84 -3.89
C ASP A 279 -9.71 14.92 -4.30
N PHE A 280 -8.63 14.95 -3.54
CA PHE A 280 -7.41 14.21 -3.86
C PHE A 280 -7.03 13.28 -2.73
N PHE A 281 -6.46 12.15 -3.13
CA PHE A 281 -5.61 11.32 -2.28
C PHE A 281 -4.24 11.19 -2.94
N VAL A 282 -3.19 11.44 -2.15
CA VAL A 282 -1.82 11.25 -2.61
C VAL A 282 -1.04 10.48 -1.57
N THR A 283 -0.02 9.78 -2.05
CA THR A 283 1.02 9.21 -1.19
C THR A 283 2.34 9.78 -1.66
N MET A 284 2.87 10.77 -0.95
CA MET A 284 4.15 11.38 -1.30
C MET A 284 5.29 10.59 -0.68
N MET A 285 6.32 10.28 -1.46
CA MET A 285 7.52 9.58 -1.03
C MET A 285 8.76 10.46 -1.19
N SER A 286 9.61 10.46 -0.18
CA SER A 286 10.94 11.07 -0.18
C SER A 286 11.98 10.05 0.32
N PRO A 287 13.09 9.83 -0.40
CA PRO A 287 13.44 10.38 -1.71
C PRO A 287 12.43 9.97 -2.80
N ILE A 288 12.37 10.77 -3.88
CA ILE A 288 11.46 10.50 -5.00
C ILE A 288 11.94 9.24 -5.74
N PRO A 289 11.09 8.21 -5.91
CA PRO A 289 11.43 7.02 -6.70
C PRO A 289 11.87 7.38 -8.12
N ALA A 290 12.84 6.63 -8.64
CA ALA A 290 13.35 6.84 -9.99
C ALA A 290 12.22 6.74 -11.03
N GLY A 291 12.22 7.67 -11.99
CA GLY A 291 11.24 7.71 -13.08
C GLY A 291 9.97 8.50 -12.79
N LEU A 292 9.76 8.98 -11.56
CA LEU A 292 8.62 9.83 -11.24
C LEU A 292 8.95 11.33 -11.39
N PRO A 293 8.01 12.15 -11.88
CA PRO A 293 8.20 13.60 -12.00
C PRO A 293 8.14 14.33 -10.65
N ASP A 294 7.58 13.68 -9.63
CA ASP A 294 7.41 14.18 -8.27
C ASP A 294 7.25 13.02 -7.29
N GLY A 295 7.05 13.32 -6.01
CA GLY A 295 6.99 12.30 -4.96
C GLY A 295 5.71 11.47 -4.91
N ASN A 296 4.64 11.78 -5.67
CA ASN A 296 3.41 10.99 -5.56
C ASN A 296 3.57 9.60 -6.19
N ILE A 297 3.37 8.57 -5.38
CA ILE A 297 3.42 7.17 -5.81
C ILE A 297 2.05 6.56 -6.09
N ALA A 298 0.95 7.28 -5.80
CA ALA A 298 -0.42 6.83 -6.04
C ALA A 298 -1.04 7.58 -7.23
N PHE A 299 -1.10 6.94 -8.40
CA PHE A 299 -1.56 7.56 -9.65
C PHE A 299 -2.10 6.52 -10.64
N ASP A 300 -2.97 6.94 -11.56
CA ASP A 300 -3.50 6.06 -12.61
C ASP A 300 -2.52 5.84 -13.79
N SER A 301 -2.90 5.02 -14.77
CA SER A 301 -2.07 4.70 -15.94
C SER A 301 -1.68 5.90 -16.80
N GLU A 302 -2.36 7.05 -16.64
CA GLU A 302 -2.03 8.30 -17.34
C GLU A 302 -1.24 9.28 -16.44
N ASN A 303 -0.73 8.82 -15.30
CA ASN A 303 -0.06 9.63 -14.27
C ASN A 303 -0.97 10.69 -13.63
N ASN A 304 -2.29 10.53 -13.68
CA ASN A 304 -3.17 11.42 -12.94
C ASN A 304 -3.21 10.98 -11.47
N PRO A 305 -3.21 11.93 -10.51
CA PRO A 305 -3.39 11.60 -9.10
C PRO A 305 -4.70 10.85 -8.83
N ILE A 306 -4.74 10.10 -7.74
CA ILE A 306 -5.99 9.56 -7.22
C ILE A 306 -6.84 10.73 -6.71
N GLY A 307 -8.09 10.77 -7.16
CA GLY A 307 -9.05 11.81 -6.86
C GLY A 307 -10.35 11.58 -7.59
N VAL A 308 -11.29 12.50 -7.52
CA VAL A 308 -12.61 12.42 -8.21
C VAL A 308 -12.44 12.22 -9.72
N ASN A 309 -11.37 12.77 -10.30
CA ASN A 309 -11.05 12.67 -11.73
C ASN A 309 -10.23 11.43 -12.12
N SER A 310 -10.01 10.49 -11.20
CA SER A 310 -9.21 9.29 -11.46
C SER A 310 -9.87 8.37 -12.50
N GLY A 311 -9.07 7.84 -13.43
CA GLY A 311 -9.53 6.82 -14.38
C GLY A 311 -9.84 5.45 -13.75
N LEU A 312 -9.60 5.28 -12.43
CA LEU A 312 -9.70 4.01 -11.73
C LEU A 312 -11.05 3.79 -11.01
N PHE A 313 -12.09 4.59 -11.28
CA PHE A 313 -13.41 4.36 -10.68
C PHE A 313 -14.07 3.06 -11.14
N ARG A 314 -14.21 2.11 -10.22
CA ARG A 314 -14.80 0.78 -10.48
C ARG A 314 -16.00 0.49 -9.58
N ALA A 315 -16.00 0.99 -8.35
CA ALA A 315 -17.07 0.78 -7.37
C ALA A 315 -18.07 1.94 -7.45
N CYS A 316 -19.05 1.83 -8.35
CA CYS A 316 -20.10 2.82 -8.53
C CYS A 316 -21.33 2.23 -9.20
N LYS A 317 -22.41 3.02 -9.32
CA LYS A 317 -23.56 2.64 -10.14
C LYS A 317 -23.21 2.87 -11.62
N PRO A 318 -23.31 1.87 -12.52
CA PRO A 318 -23.10 2.09 -13.94
C PRO A 318 -24.13 3.05 -14.53
N GLY A 319 -23.69 3.91 -15.45
CA GLY A 319 -24.58 4.82 -16.17
C GLY A 319 -23.89 6.00 -16.83
N THR A 320 -24.68 6.77 -17.56
CA THR A 320 -24.26 8.06 -18.12
C THR A 320 -24.67 9.19 -17.19
N TYR A 321 -23.70 10.00 -16.78
CA TYR A 321 -23.90 11.10 -15.85
C TYR A 321 -23.49 12.43 -16.46
N ARG A 322 -24.21 13.49 -16.05
CA ARG A 322 -23.79 14.86 -16.32
C ARG A 322 -22.68 15.22 -15.35
N ILE A 323 -21.49 15.50 -15.88
CA ILE A 323 -20.29 15.88 -15.12
C ILE A 323 -19.99 17.38 -15.28
N GLY A 324 -19.10 17.95 -14.48
CA GLY A 324 -18.71 19.37 -14.50
C GLY A 324 -19.56 20.30 -13.60
N ASP A 325 -19.03 21.50 -13.32
CA ASP A 325 -19.64 22.46 -12.39
C ASP A 325 -20.94 23.07 -12.96
N ASN A 326 -22.04 22.91 -12.21
CA ASN A 326 -23.34 23.55 -12.48
C ASN A 326 -23.27 25.08 -12.60
N GLY A 327 -22.34 25.73 -11.90
CA GLY A 327 -22.19 27.19 -11.91
C GLY A 327 -21.35 27.73 -13.07
N ALA A 328 -20.57 26.88 -13.75
CA ALA A 328 -19.64 27.31 -14.80
C ALA A 328 -20.22 27.23 -16.22
N GLY A 329 -21.36 26.54 -16.41
CA GLY A 329 -21.96 26.32 -17.72
C GLY A 329 -21.21 25.30 -18.60
N THR A 330 -20.14 24.69 -18.07
CA THR A 330 -19.31 23.70 -18.76
C THR A 330 -19.54 22.33 -18.16
N GLN A 331 -20.17 21.47 -18.95
CA GLN A 331 -20.60 20.15 -18.52
C GLN A 331 -20.60 19.19 -19.71
N ALA A 332 -20.34 17.92 -19.44
CA ALA A 332 -20.36 16.85 -20.42
C ALA A 332 -21.18 15.66 -19.90
N ASP A 333 -21.63 14.81 -20.82
CA ASP A 333 -22.21 13.51 -20.46
C ASP A 333 -21.09 12.48 -20.57
N ARG A 334 -20.82 11.76 -19.47
CA ARG A 334 -19.78 10.74 -19.42
C ARG A 334 -20.38 9.42 -18.95
N GLU A 335 -20.03 8.34 -19.64
CA GLU A 335 -20.40 6.98 -19.26
C GLU A 335 -19.37 6.40 -18.30
N PHE A 336 -19.85 5.79 -17.23
CA PHE A 336 -19.03 5.07 -16.26
C PHE A 336 -19.48 3.60 -16.23
N ALA A 337 -18.55 2.70 -16.55
CA ALA A 337 -18.81 1.27 -16.60
C ALA A 337 -18.99 0.67 -15.20
N CYS A 338 -18.25 1.18 -14.21
CA CYS A 338 -18.29 0.74 -12.81
C CYS A 338 -18.21 -0.79 -12.69
N GLU A 339 -17.07 -1.37 -13.10
CA GLU A 339 -16.89 -2.83 -13.23
C GLU A 339 -17.24 -3.62 -11.96
N ASP A 340 -17.04 -3.03 -10.79
CA ASP A 340 -17.27 -3.68 -9.49
C ASP A 340 -18.68 -3.39 -8.94
N GLY A 341 -19.45 -2.54 -9.63
CA GLY A 341 -20.80 -2.12 -9.25
C GLY A 341 -20.85 -1.45 -7.87
N VAL A 342 -21.98 -1.61 -7.19
CA VAL A 342 -22.25 -0.94 -5.89
C VAL A 342 -21.97 -1.82 -4.67
N ALA A 343 -21.47 -3.05 -4.87
CA ALA A 343 -21.35 -4.03 -3.80
C ALA A 343 -20.45 -3.53 -2.66
N ALA A 344 -19.30 -2.95 -3.00
CA ALA A 344 -18.34 -2.40 -2.05
C ALA A 344 -18.78 -1.07 -1.41
N LEU A 345 -19.82 -0.41 -1.95
CA LEU A 345 -20.39 0.82 -1.39
C LEU A 345 -21.47 0.53 -0.34
N LYS A 346 -21.93 -0.72 -0.23
CA LYS A 346 -23.04 -1.05 0.66
C LYS A 346 -22.68 -0.74 2.11
N GLY A 347 -23.50 0.10 2.75
CA GLY A 347 -23.30 0.49 4.14
C GLY A 347 -22.17 1.51 4.37
N THR A 348 -21.57 2.05 3.30
CA THR A 348 -20.66 3.21 3.39
C THR A 348 -21.42 4.55 3.37
N GLY A 349 -22.72 4.52 3.02
CA GLY A 349 -23.52 5.73 2.78
C GLY A 349 -23.51 6.17 1.31
N LEU A 350 -22.56 5.70 0.50
CA LEU A 350 -22.44 6.03 -0.92
C LEU A 350 -23.31 5.13 -1.82
N ASP A 351 -23.90 4.07 -1.29
CA ASP A 351 -24.77 3.15 -2.03
C ASP A 351 -26.18 3.70 -2.31
N LYS A 352 -26.55 4.80 -1.65
CA LYS A 352 -27.88 5.41 -1.75
C LYS A 352 -27.83 6.68 -2.58
N ASN A 353 -28.87 6.88 -3.39
CA ASN A 353 -29.07 8.15 -4.08
C ASN A 353 -29.11 9.31 -3.07
N LYS A 354 -28.55 10.44 -3.47
CA LYS A 354 -28.62 11.69 -2.70
C LYS A 354 -30.06 12.18 -2.63
N PRO A 355 -30.42 13.01 -1.62
CA PRO A 355 -31.75 13.63 -1.55
C PRO A 355 -32.13 14.45 -2.80
N THR A 356 -31.14 14.92 -3.55
CA THR A 356 -31.31 15.62 -4.84
C THR A 356 -31.80 14.72 -5.98
N GLY A 357 -31.77 13.39 -5.79
CA GLY A 357 -32.10 12.40 -6.82
C GLY A 357 -30.90 11.91 -7.62
N ASP A 358 -29.73 12.54 -7.45
CA ASP A 358 -28.47 12.08 -8.03
C ASP A 358 -28.09 10.70 -7.49
N PRO A 359 -27.28 9.91 -8.23
CA PRO A 359 -26.64 8.73 -7.67
C PRO A 359 -25.90 9.08 -6.38
N GLY A 360 -25.69 8.06 -5.54
CA GLY A 360 -24.76 8.20 -4.43
C GLY A 360 -23.33 8.46 -4.91
N GLY A 361 -22.38 8.38 -3.99
CA GLY A 361 -20.97 8.48 -4.32
C GLY A 361 -20.43 7.31 -5.13
N GLY A 362 -19.12 7.28 -5.28
CA GLY A 362 -18.40 6.20 -5.94
C GLY A 362 -17.01 6.04 -5.36
N GLY A 363 -16.27 5.08 -5.89
CA GLY A 363 -14.87 4.93 -5.54
C GLY A 363 -14.10 4.04 -6.50
N THR A 364 -12.80 3.96 -6.22
CA THR A 364 -11.84 3.26 -7.09
C THR A 364 -11.94 1.73 -7.06
N GLY A 365 -12.66 1.18 -6.07
CA GLY A 365 -12.37 -0.17 -5.60
C GLY A 365 -11.02 -0.19 -4.88
N TRP A 366 -10.60 -1.39 -4.48
CA TRP A 366 -9.28 -1.56 -3.88
C TRP A 366 -8.20 -1.49 -4.95
N LEU A 367 -7.20 -0.66 -4.67
CA LEU A 367 -6.02 -0.45 -5.48
C LEU A 367 -4.80 -0.88 -4.68
N THR A 368 -3.82 -1.51 -5.33
CA THR A 368 -2.49 -1.76 -4.77
C THR A 368 -1.54 -0.76 -5.38
N THR A 369 -0.87 0.03 -4.54
CA THR A 369 0.26 0.87 -4.94
C THR A 369 1.55 0.19 -4.53
N THR A 370 2.49 0.08 -5.47
CA THR A 370 3.80 -0.53 -5.28
C THR A 370 4.88 0.46 -5.67
N ALA A 371 5.97 0.56 -4.90
CA ALA A 371 7.12 1.41 -5.21
C ALA A 371 8.45 0.69 -4.90
N PRO A 372 9.50 0.90 -5.72
CA PRO A 372 10.82 0.40 -5.44
C PRO A 372 11.48 1.19 -4.30
N VAL A 373 12.34 0.53 -3.55
CA VAL A 373 13.17 1.12 -2.49
C VAL A 373 14.57 0.56 -2.53
N THR A 374 15.52 1.35 -2.06
CA THR A 374 16.89 0.94 -1.80
C THR A 374 16.94 0.26 -0.42
N PRO A 375 17.46 -0.97 -0.32
CA PRO A 375 17.53 -1.65 0.97
C PRO A 375 18.31 -0.83 2.01
N GLY A 376 17.81 -0.79 3.24
CA GLY A 376 18.42 -0.05 4.35
C GLY A 376 18.25 1.49 4.32
N GLU A 377 17.69 2.06 3.26
CA GLU A 377 17.52 3.51 3.18
C GLU A 377 16.44 4.04 4.13
N GLU A 378 16.48 5.35 4.40
CA GLU A 378 15.40 6.02 5.12
C GLU A 378 14.45 6.70 4.13
N ILE A 379 13.18 6.31 4.18
CA ILE A 379 12.11 6.89 3.37
C ILE A 379 11.13 7.65 4.27
N THR A 380 10.47 8.66 3.70
CA THR A 380 9.32 9.33 4.33
C THR A 380 8.12 9.21 3.40
N LEU A 381 7.03 8.69 3.93
CA LEU A 381 5.74 8.58 3.26
C LEU A 381 4.75 9.57 3.87
N LEU A 382 4.01 10.29 3.04
CA LEU A 382 2.89 11.14 3.44
C LEU A 382 1.62 10.67 2.73
N PHE A 383 0.75 9.96 3.44
CA PHE A 383 -0.59 9.60 2.98
C PHE A 383 -1.52 10.77 3.30
N ALA A 384 -2.06 11.46 2.29
CA ALA A 384 -2.83 12.68 2.49
C ALA A 384 -4.13 12.69 1.68
N VAL A 385 -5.21 13.12 2.31
CA VAL A 385 -6.51 13.39 1.68
C VAL A 385 -6.94 14.83 1.97
N TRP A 386 -7.63 15.49 1.05
CA TRP A 386 -8.26 16.79 1.29
C TRP A 386 -9.46 17.04 0.39
N ASP A 387 -10.36 17.88 0.91
CA ASP A 387 -11.48 18.43 0.17
C ASP A 387 -11.02 19.61 -0.67
N SER A 388 -11.36 19.62 -1.94
CA SER A 388 -11.04 20.71 -2.86
C SER A 388 -12.23 21.65 -3.01
N GLY A 389 -12.05 22.92 -2.62
CA GLY A 389 -12.94 24.00 -3.04
C GLY A 389 -13.89 24.55 -1.99
N ASP A 390 -14.58 23.73 -1.21
CA ASP A 390 -15.62 24.23 -0.29
C ASP A 390 -15.82 23.48 1.04
N GLY A 391 -15.17 22.35 1.29
CA GLY A 391 -15.34 21.58 2.52
C GLY A 391 -16.71 20.89 2.61
N ALA A 392 -17.32 20.57 1.46
CA ALA A 392 -18.65 20.02 1.37
C ALA A 392 -18.66 18.78 0.47
N LEU A 393 -19.35 17.74 0.94
CA LEU A 393 -19.28 16.37 0.43
C LEU A 393 -17.90 15.80 0.69
N ASP A 394 -17.85 14.76 1.50
CA ASP A 394 -16.55 14.29 1.95
C ASP A 394 -16.02 13.14 1.09
N THR A 395 -14.72 12.94 1.23
CA THR A 395 -13.93 11.85 0.68
C THR A 395 -13.35 11.03 1.83
N THR A 396 -13.28 9.73 1.65
CA THR A 396 -12.68 8.77 2.58
C THR A 396 -11.75 7.83 1.85
N VAL A 397 -10.60 7.56 2.45
CA VAL A 397 -9.61 6.61 1.96
C VAL A 397 -9.39 5.55 3.02
N LEU A 398 -9.64 4.30 2.65
CA LEU A 398 -9.24 3.13 3.43
C LEU A 398 -7.82 2.76 3.00
N ILE A 399 -6.93 2.47 3.96
CA ILE A 399 -5.53 2.11 3.69
C ILE A 399 -5.19 0.89 4.54
N ASP A 400 -4.57 -0.13 3.94
CA ASP A 400 -4.26 -1.39 4.63
C ASP A 400 -3.20 -2.22 3.87
N ASP A 401 -2.80 -3.37 4.44
CA ASP A 401 -1.92 -4.37 3.83
C ASP A 401 -0.54 -3.82 3.42
N PHE A 402 0.05 -2.92 4.22
CA PHE A 402 1.39 -2.39 3.98
C PHE A 402 2.45 -3.49 4.16
N LYS A 403 3.24 -3.75 3.12
CA LYS A 403 4.23 -4.84 3.10
C LYS A 403 5.49 -4.47 2.36
N PHE A 404 6.63 -4.84 2.93
CA PHE A 404 7.91 -4.89 2.22
C PHE A 404 8.02 -6.19 1.40
N SER A 405 8.79 -6.15 0.32
CA SER A 405 9.08 -7.28 -0.55
C SER A 405 10.57 -7.35 -0.86
N LEU A 406 11.10 -8.56 -0.93
CA LEU A 406 12.48 -8.86 -1.35
C LEU A 406 12.66 -8.77 -2.88
N GLU A 407 11.53 -8.76 -3.60
CA GLU A 407 11.49 -8.61 -5.05
C GLU A 407 11.50 -7.14 -5.43
N ASP A 408 12.23 -6.84 -6.50
CA ASP A 408 12.24 -5.50 -7.10
C ASP A 408 10.96 -5.31 -7.91
N SER A 409 10.21 -4.24 -7.65
CA SER A 409 9.03 -3.91 -8.44
C SER A 409 9.39 -3.30 -9.80
N GLY A 410 10.64 -2.83 -9.96
CA GLY A 410 11.21 -2.18 -11.14
C GLY A 410 10.69 -0.75 -11.35
N THR A 411 9.38 -0.54 -11.20
CA THR A 411 8.71 0.75 -11.36
C THR A 411 7.67 0.97 -10.28
N THR A 412 7.32 2.23 -10.04
CA THR A 412 6.15 2.60 -9.25
C THR A 412 4.88 2.46 -10.07
N ALA A 413 3.83 1.87 -9.51
CA ALA A 413 2.54 1.75 -10.15
C ALA A 413 1.40 1.60 -9.14
N THR A 414 0.19 2.01 -9.55
CA THR A 414 -1.07 1.71 -8.87
C THR A 414 -1.97 0.94 -9.82
N ALA A 415 -2.52 -0.18 -9.35
CA ALA A 415 -3.43 -1.02 -10.13
C ALA A 415 -4.57 -1.57 -9.27
N PRO A 416 -5.71 -1.97 -9.86
CA PRO A 416 -6.74 -2.71 -9.13
C PRO A 416 -6.14 -3.92 -8.40
N THR A 417 -6.47 -4.08 -7.12
CA THR A 417 -6.04 -5.22 -6.32
C THR A 417 -6.74 -6.49 -6.81
N ASP A 418 -5.97 -7.55 -7.05
CA ASP A 418 -6.51 -8.87 -7.36
C ASP A 418 -7.45 -9.35 -6.22
N VAL A 419 -8.54 -10.01 -6.61
CA VAL A 419 -9.48 -10.58 -5.64
C VAL A 419 -8.78 -11.74 -4.91
N LYS A 420 -8.48 -11.56 -3.62
CA LYS A 420 -7.94 -12.60 -2.73
C LYS A 420 -8.88 -13.78 -2.57
#